data_AF-A0AA96NUB4-F1
#
_entry.id   AF-A0AA96NUB4-F1
#
_cell.length_a   1.000
_cell.length_b   1.000
_cell.length_c   1.000
_cell.angle_alpha   90.00
_cell.angle_beta   90.00
_cell.angle_gamma   90.00
#
_symmetry.space_group_name_H-M   'P 1'
#
loop_
_entity.id
_entity.type
_entity.pdbx_description
1 polymer ?
#
loop_
_entity_poly.entity_id
_entity_poly.type
_entity_poly.pdbx_seq_one_letter_code
_entity_poly.pdbx_strand_id
1 'polypeptide(L)' 'MAKAGIGADAVRQMCHAELAAWFDDILASLGIKTPKDDGVIISRRQKKPEDR' A
#
# COMPACT_ATOMS: atom_id res chain seq x y z
N MET A 1 2.93 15.77 6.09
CA MET A 1 4.24 16.41 6.37
C MET A 1 5.17 15.27 6.68
N ALA A 2 5.90 14.75 5.69
CA ALA A 2 6.84 13.65 5.94
C ALA A 2 7.83 14.11 7.00
N LYS A 3 7.78 13.45 8.16
CA LYS A 3 8.64 13.74 9.30
C LYS A 3 10.03 13.20 8.97
N ALA A 4 10.76 13.92 8.11
CA ALA A 4 12.15 13.65 7.80
C ALA A 4 12.94 13.82 9.11
N GLY A 5 13.46 12.72 9.66
CA GLY A 5 14.21 12.71 10.92
C GLY A 5 13.67 11.83 12.04
N ILE A 6 12.72 10.91 11.79
CA ILE A 6 12.39 9.87 12.77
C ILE A 6 13.53 8.84 12.81
N GLY A 7 14.15 8.67 13.97
CA GLY A 7 15.18 7.64 14.20
C GLY A 7 14.60 6.23 14.24
N ALA A 8 15.43 5.22 13.94
CA ALA A 8 15.02 3.82 13.84
C ALA A 8 14.33 3.28 15.11
N ASP A 9 14.74 3.73 16.30
CA ASP A 9 14.10 3.34 17.57
C ASP A 9 12.68 3.87 17.70
N ALA A 10 12.40 5.07 17.21
CA ALA A 10 11.06 5.62 17.22
C ALA A 10 10.14 4.89 16.23
N VAL A 11 10.65 4.48 15.06
CA VAL A 11 9.91 3.65 14.10
C VAL A 11 9.58 2.27 14.70
N ARG A 12 10.52 1.68 15.45
CA ARG A 12 10.33 0.37 16.09
C ARG A 12 9.22 0.35 17.15
N GLN A 13 8.88 1.49 17.74
CA GLN A 13 7.83 1.59 18.75
C GLN A 13 6.46 1.94 18.16
N MET A 14 6.36 2.20 16.84
CA MET A 14 5.09 2.53 16.19
C MET A 14 4.18 1.32 16.10
N CYS A 15 2.88 1.55 16.27
CA CYS A 15 1.90 0.54 15.92
C CYS A 15 1.79 0.40 14.40
N HIS A 16 1.19 -0.70 13.93
CA HIS A 16 1.05 -0.97 12.49
C HIS A 16 0.38 0.18 11.73
N ALA A 17 -0.68 0.77 12.30
CA ALA A 17 -1.42 1.85 11.64
C ALA A 17 -0.57 3.13 11.48
N GLU A 18 0.20 3.48 12.50
CA GLU A 18 1.12 4.63 12.46
C GLU A 18 2.27 4.41 11.49
N LEU A 19 2.86 3.21 11.50
CA LEU A 19 3.93 2.83 10.59
C LEU A 19 3.48 2.88 9.13
N ALA A 20 2.29 2.36 8.84
CA ALA A 20 1.72 2.38 7.49
C ALA A 20 1.51 3.81 6.99
N ALA A 21 0.91 4.68 7.81
CA ALA A 21 0.69 6.09 7.45
C ALA A 21 2.01 6.85 7.24
N TRP A 22 3.02 6.60 8.08
CA TRP A 22 4.35 7.19 7.92
C TRP A 22 5.05 6.72 6.63
N PHE A 23 4.90 5.44 6.29
CA PHE A 23 5.46 4.90 5.06
C PHE A 23 4.78 5.47 3.81
N ASP A 24 3.45 5.62 3.83
CA ASP A 24 2.71 6.29 2.77
C ASP A 24 3.17 7.73 2.55
N ASP A 25 3.44 8.49 3.63
CA ASP A 25 3.99 9.85 3.56
C ASP A 25 5.39 9.89 2.91
N ILE A 26 6.23 8.88 3.14
CA ILE A 26 7.54 8.74 2.48
C ILE A 26 7.35 8.46 0.99
N LEU A 27 6.51 7.49 0.64
CA LEU A 27 6.26 7.12 -0.75
C LEU A 27 5.67 8.30 -1.54
N ALA A 28 4.72 9.02 -0.94
CA ALA A 28 4.15 10.23 -1.52
C ALA A 28 5.22 11.32 -1.74
N SER A 29 6.14 11.50 -0.80
CA SER A 29 7.26 12.46 -0.93
C SER A 29 8.23 12.10 -2.06
N LEU A 30 8.37 10.80 -2.37
CA LEU A 30 9.14 10.30 -3.50
C LEU A 30 8.35 10.36 -4.83
N GLY A 31 7.10 10.84 -4.81
CA GLY A 31 6.21 10.87 -5.97
C GLY A 31 5.65 9.49 -6.36
N ILE A 32 5.83 8.48 -5.51
CA ILE A 32 5.32 7.13 -5.73
C ILE A 32 3.84 7.13 -5.33
N LYS A 33 2.97 6.96 -6.31
CA LYS A 33 1.54 6.75 -6.08
C LYS A 33 1.35 5.29 -5.69
N THR A 34 1.06 5.03 -4.42
CA THR A 34 0.56 3.71 -4.02
C THR A 34 -0.82 3.53 -4.65
N PRO A 35 -1.05 2.44 -5.39
CA PRO A 35 -2.40 2.10 -5.82
C PRO A 35 -3.19 1.82 -4.54
N LYS A 36 -4.02 2.77 -4.11
CA LYS A 36 -5.11 2.46 -3.21
C LYS A 36 -5.98 1.44 -3.95
N ASP A 37 -6.30 0.33 -3.31
CA ASP A 37 -7.20 -0.71 -3.80
C ASP A 37 -8.60 -0.13 -4.09
N ASP A 38 -8.74 0.72 -5.10
CA ASP A 38 -10.01 1.05 -5.74
C ASP A 38 -10.33 0.02 -6.84
N GLY A 39 -9.37 -0.85 -7.15
CA GLY A 39 -9.52 -1.95 -8.08
C GLY A 39 -9.99 -3.21 -7.37
N VAL A 40 -11.28 -3.32 -7.05
CA VAL A 40 -11.87 -4.62 -6.75
C VAL A 40 -11.55 -5.54 -7.93
N ILE A 41 -10.69 -6.54 -7.71
CA ILE A 41 -10.38 -7.55 -8.73
C ILE A 41 -11.63 -8.43 -8.87
N ILE A 42 -12.53 -8.07 -9.78
CA ILE A 42 -13.68 -8.90 -10.13
C ILE A 42 -13.19 -10.00 -11.08
N SER A 43 -12.79 -11.15 -10.51
CA SER A 43 -12.58 -12.37 -11.29
C SER A 43 -13.92 -12.82 -11.88
N ARG A 44 -14.18 -12.50 -13.15
CA ARG A 44 -15.31 -13.07 -13.87
C ARG A 44 -14.96 -14.53 -14.18
N ARG A 45 -15.73 -15.48 -13.63
CA ARG A 45 -15.61 -16.90 -13.98
C ARG A 45 -15.73 -17.04 -15.50
N GLN A 46 -14.64 -17.39 -16.17
CA GLN A 46 -14.71 -17.76 -17.58
C GLN A 46 -15.46 -19.09 -17.71
N LYS A 47 -16.32 -19.21 -18.73
CA LYS A 47 -16.97 -20.47 -19.04
C LYS A 47 -15.91 -21.51 -19.37
N LYS A 48 -16.15 -22.76 -18.95
CA LYS A 48 -15.32 -23.89 -19.35
C LYS A 48 -15.27 -23.93 -20.88
N PRO A 49 -14.10 -24.04 -21.51
CA PRO A 49 -14.01 -24.20 -22.96
C PRO A 49 -14.79 -25.46 -23.36
N GLU A 50 -15.68 -25.31 -24.34
CA GLU A 50 -16.36 -26.44 -24.99
C GLU A 50 -15.36 -27.05 -25.98
N ASP A 51 -14.91 -28.27 -25.72
CA ASP A 51 -14.17 -29.06 -26.70
C ASP A 51 -15.08 -29.30 -27.91
N ARG A 52 -14.60 -28.91 -29.10
CA ARG A 52 -15.22 -29.21 -30.40
C ARG A 52 -14.59 -30.44 -31.01
#